data_AF-A0A965VEL0-F1
#
_entry.id   AF-A0A965VEL0-F1
#
_cell.length_a   1.000
_cell.length_b   1.000
_cell.length_c   1.000
_cell.angle_alpha   90.00
_cell.angle_beta   90.00
_cell.angle_gamma   90.00
#
_symmetry.space_group_name_H-M   'P 1'
#
loop_
_entity.id
_entity.type
_entity.pdbx_description
1 polymer ?
#
loop_
_entity_poly.entity_id
_entity_poly.type
_entity_poly.pdbx_seq_one_letter_code
_entity_poly.pdbx_strand_id
1 'polypeptide(L)'
;RGPQGADQHMQTLVRALDKGVDVVGGIPHFERTMAEGAQSVKLLCELAAERGLRVDMHCDESDDPHSRHVESLAYETQRLGLQGRVTGSHLTSMHSMDNYYVSKLIPLIAEAGLHVVANPLINITLQGRHDSYPKRRGMTRVPELLAGGVNVSFGQDCTMDPWYSLGSGDMLEVAHMGLHVGQMTSQAAMAQCFEAVTTHPARALGLEGYGIAAGCHADMVLLQASNPVEAIRLRATRLRVYRRGKLVAQTPANTSSLHMPGRPTSTAFRQDSIPRF
;
A
#
# COMPACT_ATOMS: atom_id res chain seq x y z
N ARG A 1 -17.02 -12.05 -12.70
CA ARG A 1 -17.13 -12.55 -14.11
C ARG A 1 -16.76 -14.03 -14.21
N GLY A 2 -17.44 -14.81 -15.06
CA GLY A 2 -17.16 -16.24 -15.30
C GLY A 2 -18.36 -16.96 -15.92
N PRO A 3 -18.18 -18.15 -16.53
CA PRO A 3 -19.28 -18.90 -17.18
C PRO A 3 -20.40 -19.31 -16.22
N GLN A 4 -20.13 -19.18 -14.92
CA GLN A 4 -20.96 -19.58 -13.79
C GLN A 4 -22.01 -18.51 -13.37
N GLY A 5 -21.91 -17.28 -13.88
CA GLY A 5 -22.87 -16.20 -13.57
C GLY A 5 -22.66 -15.53 -12.20
N ALA A 6 -23.35 -14.40 -11.96
CA ALA A 6 -23.15 -13.57 -10.77
C ALA A 6 -23.50 -14.29 -9.46
N ASP A 7 -24.62 -15.01 -9.43
CA ASP A 7 -25.10 -15.71 -8.24
C ASP A 7 -24.11 -16.77 -7.73
N GLN A 8 -23.52 -17.54 -8.64
CA GLN A 8 -22.54 -18.56 -8.28
C GLN A 8 -21.23 -17.94 -7.75
N HIS A 9 -20.79 -16.80 -8.29
CA HIS A 9 -19.64 -16.09 -7.75
C HIS A 9 -19.93 -15.54 -6.35
N MET A 10 -21.13 -14.99 -6.11
CA MET A 10 -21.54 -14.54 -4.78
C MET A 10 -21.61 -15.69 -3.77
N GLN A 11 -22.14 -16.85 -4.17
CA GLN A 11 -22.11 -18.06 -3.32
C GLN A 11 -20.69 -18.53 -3.01
N THR A 12 -19.76 -18.39 -3.97
CA THR A 12 -18.36 -18.73 -3.78
C THR A 12 -17.69 -17.79 -2.78
N LEU A 13 -17.95 -16.48 -2.89
CA LEU A 13 -17.49 -15.49 -1.92
C LEU A 13 -18.03 -15.81 -0.53
N VAL A 14 -19.34 -16.00 -0.39
CA VAL A 14 -19.97 -16.37 0.89
C VAL A 14 -19.32 -17.61 1.48
N ARG A 15 -19.10 -18.66 0.68
CA ARG A 15 -18.43 -19.88 1.14
C ARG A 15 -16.99 -19.62 1.59
N ALA A 16 -16.26 -18.71 0.95
CA ALA A 16 -14.91 -18.34 1.37
C ALA A 16 -14.94 -17.60 2.73
N LEU A 17 -15.88 -16.68 2.91
CA LEU A 17 -16.10 -16.00 4.19
C LEU A 17 -16.50 -16.97 5.29
N ASP A 18 -17.36 -17.95 5.00
CA ASP A 18 -17.78 -19.00 5.94
C ASP A 18 -16.61 -19.93 6.34
N LYS A 19 -15.51 -19.93 5.57
CA LYS A 19 -14.26 -20.64 5.89
C LYS A 19 -13.27 -19.80 6.72
N GLY A 20 -13.62 -18.57 7.10
CA GLY A 20 -12.80 -17.71 7.96
C GLY A 20 -11.94 -16.68 7.23
N VAL A 21 -12.34 -16.24 6.03
CA VAL A 21 -11.72 -15.06 5.39
C VAL A 21 -12.25 -13.78 6.06
N ASP A 22 -11.33 -12.91 6.50
CA ASP A 22 -11.65 -11.74 7.34
C ASP A 22 -11.98 -10.45 6.54
N VAL A 23 -11.73 -10.46 5.23
CA VAL A 23 -11.82 -9.27 4.37
C VAL A 23 -12.63 -9.58 3.12
N VAL A 24 -13.63 -8.76 2.83
CA VAL A 24 -14.39 -8.82 1.59
C VAL A 24 -13.61 -8.09 0.49
N GLY A 25 -13.24 -8.81 -0.56
CA GLY A 25 -12.58 -8.26 -1.73
C GLY A 25 -13.51 -8.00 -2.90
N GLY A 26 -13.02 -7.27 -3.90
CA GLY A 26 -13.72 -7.03 -5.17
C GLY A 26 -12.87 -6.27 -6.18
N ILE A 27 -13.31 -6.25 -7.45
CA ILE A 27 -12.57 -5.67 -8.58
C ILE A 27 -13.52 -4.91 -9.53
N PRO A 28 -14.15 -3.81 -9.07
CA PRO A 28 -15.30 -3.20 -9.77
C PRO A 28 -14.98 -2.68 -11.18
N HIS A 29 -13.78 -2.15 -11.40
CA HIS A 29 -13.31 -1.67 -12.70
C HIS A 29 -13.20 -2.79 -13.74
N PHE A 30 -13.23 -4.05 -13.30
CA PHE A 30 -13.21 -5.23 -14.16
C PHE A 30 -14.61 -5.84 -14.35
N GLU A 31 -15.70 -5.24 -13.89
CA GLU A 31 -17.07 -5.66 -14.26
C GLU A 31 -17.44 -5.20 -15.68
N ARG A 32 -18.47 -5.78 -16.33
CA ARG A 32 -18.70 -5.53 -17.78
C ARG A 32 -19.11 -4.11 -18.08
N THR A 33 -19.80 -3.47 -17.13
CA THR A 33 -20.22 -2.08 -17.25
C THR A 33 -19.90 -1.30 -16.00
N MET A 34 -19.81 0.03 -16.13
CA MET A 34 -19.66 0.94 -14.97
C MET A 34 -20.79 0.75 -13.95
N ALA A 35 -22.02 0.50 -14.40
CA ALA A 35 -23.17 0.27 -13.53
C ALA A 35 -23.02 -1.04 -12.72
N GLU A 36 -22.56 -2.11 -13.36
CA GLU A 36 -22.28 -3.37 -12.68
C GLU A 36 -21.11 -3.23 -11.68
N GLY A 37 -20.07 -2.47 -12.01
CA GLY A 37 -18.97 -2.18 -11.09
C GLY A 37 -19.44 -1.40 -9.86
N ALA A 38 -20.31 -0.39 -10.04
CA ALA A 38 -20.93 0.32 -8.91
C ALA A 38 -21.85 -0.60 -8.09
N GLN A 39 -22.61 -1.48 -8.75
CA GLN A 39 -23.46 -2.46 -8.09
C GLN A 39 -22.64 -3.47 -7.28
N SER A 40 -21.50 -3.94 -7.79
CA SER A 40 -20.64 -4.88 -7.06
C SER A 40 -20.03 -4.22 -5.82
N VAL A 41 -19.57 -2.96 -5.90
CA VAL A 41 -19.13 -2.20 -4.72
C VAL A 41 -20.22 -2.17 -3.65
N LYS A 42 -21.46 -1.82 -4.03
CA LYS A 42 -22.59 -1.76 -3.09
C LYS A 42 -22.84 -3.11 -2.43
N LEU A 43 -23.02 -4.18 -3.21
CA LEU A 43 -23.35 -5.51 -2.69
C LEU A 43 -22.26 -6.05 -1.76
N LEU A 44 -20.99 -5.84 -2.11
CA LEU A 44 -19.86 -6.32 -1.32
C LEU A 44 -19.69 -5.53 -0.03
N CYS A 45 -19.93 -4.22 -0.04
CA CYS A 45 -19.92 -3.41 1.18
C CYS A 45 -21.10 -3.76 2.10
N GLU A 46 -22.30 -3.99 1.55
CA GLU A 46 -23.48 -4.47 2.31
C GLU A 46 -23.17 -5.80 3.00
N LEU A 47 -22.61 -6.77 2.26
CA LEU A 47 -22.19 -8.06 2.82
C LEU A 47 -21.15 -7.90 3.94
N ALA A 48 -20.16 -7.03 3.77
CA ALA A 48 -19.15 -6.76 4.79
C ALA A 48 -19.77 -6.14 6.04
N ALA A 49 -20.69 -5.17 5.88
CA ALA A 49 -21.39 -4.52 6.98
C ALA A 49 -22.25 -5.52 7.76
N GLU A 50 -23.03 -6.36 7.07
CA GLU A 50 -23.87 -7.41 7.68
C GLU A 50 -23.06 -8.40 8.51
N ARG A 51 -21.84 -8.72 8.06
CA ARG A 51 -20.95 -9.68 8.73
C ARG A 51 -19.97 -9.04 9.72
N GLY A 52 -19.96 -7.71 9.83
CA GLY A 52 -18.98 -6.99 10.65
C GLY A 52 -17.53 -7.07 10.13
N LEU A 53 -17.34 -7.41 8.86
CA LEU A 53 -16.03 -7.62 8.24
C LEU A 53 -15.42 -6.33 7.69
N ARG A 54 -14.16 -6.43 7.27
CA ARG A 54 -13.43 -5.39 6.55
C ARG A 54 -13.65 -5.50 5.05
N VAL A 55 -13.29 -4.45 4.31
CA VAL A 55 -13.32 -4.41 2.85
C VAL A 55 -11.97 -4.00 2.30
N ASP A 56 -11.49 -4.68 1.26
CA ASP A 56 -10.31 -4.26 0.49
C ASP A 56 -10.56 -4.49 -1.01
N MET A 57 -10.80 -3.41 -1.75
CA MET A 57 -11.13 -3.47 -3.17
C MET A 57 -9.89 -3.23 -4.03
N HIS A 58 -9.68 -4.07 -5.05
CA HIS A 58 -8.87 -3.69 -6.22
C HIS A 58 -9.63 -2.60 -6.99
N CYS A 59 -9.48 -1.36 -6.53
CA CYS A 59 -10.32 -0.25 -6.90
C CYS A 59 -9.62 0.59 -7.96
N ASP A 60 -10.25 0.69 -9.13
CA ASP A 60 -9.76 1.51 -10.24
C ASP A 60 -8.29 1.27 -10.62
N GLU A 61 -7.87 -0.01 -10.70
CA GLU A 61 -6.58 -0.39 -11.27
C GLU A 61 -6.63 -0.30 -12.81
N SER A 62 -6.67 0.92 -13.31
CA SER A 62 -6.87 1.24 -14.72
C SER A 62 -6.22 2.58 -15.07
N ASP A 63 -5.85 2.77 -16.33
CA ASP A 63 -5.39 4.06 -16.86
C ASP A 63 -6.57 4.94 -17.37
N ASP A 64 -7.81 4.46 -17.25
CA ASP A 64 -9.01 5.18 -17.68
C ASP A 64 -9.45 6.24 -16.64
N PRO A 65 -9.43 7.55 -16.97
CA PRO A 65 -9.87 8.61 -16.06
C PRO A 65 -11.37 8.57 -15.70
N HIS A 66 -12.15 7.72 -16.37
CA HIS A 66 -13.56 7.48 -16.07
C HIS A 66 -13.80 6.31 -15.11
N SER A 67 -12.78 5.47 -14.82
CA SER A 67 -12.85 4.48 -13.74
C SER A 67 -12.82 5.19 -12.38
N ARG A 68 -13.99 5.35 -11.75
CA ARG A 68 -14.21 6.19 -10.57
C ARG A 68 -14.96 5.44 -9.45
N HIS A 69 -14.80 4.13 -9.38
CA HIS A 69 -15.49 3.30 -8.39
C HIS A 69 -15.12 3.65 -6.95
N VAL A 70 -13.97 4.28 -6.72
CA VAL A 70 -13.59 4.84 -5.42
C VAL A 70 -14.60 5.87 -4.89
N GLU A 71 -15.32 6.61 -5.76
CA GLU A 71 -16.41 7.50 -5.33
C GLU A 71 -17.59 6.69 -4.76
N SER A 72 -18.00 5.61 -5.45
CA SER A 72 -19.00 4.67 -4.92
C SER A 72 -18.52 4.02 -3.62
N LEU A 73 -17.25 3.62 -3.55
CA LEU A 73 -16.68 2.97 -2.37
C LEU A 73 -16.70 3.92 -1.15
N ALA A 74 -16.33 5.19 -1.34
CA ALA A 74 -16.38 6.19 -0.27
C ALA A 74 -17.82 6.43 0.20
N TYR A 75 -18.78 6.56 -0.74
CA TYR A 75 -20.19 6.71 -0.41
C TYR A 75 -20.75 5.52 0.40
N GLU A 76 -20.51 4.29 -0.07
CA GLU A 76 -20.98 3.09 0.61
C GLU A 76 -20.31 2.90 1.98
N THR A 77 -19.04 3.29 2.10
CA THR A 77 -18.33 3.30 3.39
C THR A 77 -19.05 4.16 4.42
N GLN A 78 -19.46 5.38 4.03
CA GLN A 78 -20.20 6.28 4.91
C GLN A 78 -21.61 5.77 5.21
N ARG A 79 -22.35 5.38 4.16
CA ARG A 79 -23.74 4.93 4.26
C ARG A 79 -23.90 3.74 5.20
N LEU A 80 -22.92 2.83 5.22
CA LEU A 80 -22.98 1.57 5.96
C LEU A 80 -22.22 1.60 7.29
N GLY A 81 -21.63 2.72 7.70
CA GLY A 81 -20.89 2.80 8.96
C GLY A 81 -19.58 1.98 8.95
N LEU A 82 -18.88 1.94 7.81
CA LEU A 82 -17.66 1.15 7.62
C LEU A 82 -16.37 1.99 7.78
N GLN A 83 -16.46 3.20 8.30
CA GLN A 83 -15.32 4.12 8.47
C GLN A 83 -14.15 3.41 9.17
N GLY A 84 -12.94 3.53 8.62
CA GLY A 84 -11.72 2.90 9.14
C GLY A 84 -11.60 1.39 8.87
N ARG A 85 -12.58 0.75 8.23
CA ARG A 85 -12.60 -0.69 7.89
C ARG A 85 -12.54 -0.98 6.38
N VAL A 86 -12.52 0.06 5.56
CA VAL A 86 -12.50 -0.06 4.09
C VAL A 86 -11.18 0.43 3.54
N THR A 87 -10.61 -0.33 2.60
CA THR A 87 -9.42 0.00 1.84
C THR A 87 -9.76 0.01 0.35
N GLY A 88 -9.33 1.06 -0.34
CA GLY A 88 -9.20 1.07 -1.78
C GLY A 88 -7.73 0.81 -2.16
N SER A 89 -7.45 -0.35 -2.74
CA SER A 89 -6.13 -0.71 -3.26
C SER A 89 -5.99 -0.27 -4.72
N HIS A 90 -4.76 0.08 -5.13
CA HIS A 90 -4.34 0.60 -6.43
C HIS A 90 -4.73 2.06 -6.70
N LEU A 91 -6.00 2.35 -7.00
CA LEU A 91 -6.52 3.68 -7.40
C LEU A 91 -5.68 4.34 -8.49
N THR A 92 -5.14 3.55 -9.42
CA THR A 92 -4.21 4.04 -10.44
C THR A 92 -4.89 5.00 -11.41
N SER A 93 -6.20 4.85 -11.63
CA SER A 93 -6.97 5.79 -12.48
C SER A 93 -6.94 7.22 -11.96
N MET A 94 -6.79 7.43 -10.64
CA MET A 94 -6.70 8.76 -10.04
C MET A 94 -5.50 9.55 -10.56
N HIS A 95 -4.43 8.88 -10.99
CA HIS A 95 -3.29 9.50 -11.68
C HIS A 95 -3.74 10.23 -12.97
N SER A 96 -4.79 9.73 -13.62
CA SER A 96 -5.26 10.17 -14.94
C SER A 96 -6.52 11.02 -14.88
N MET A 97 -7.21 11.05 -13.74
CA MET A 97 -8.42 11.86 -13.55
C MET A 97 -8.15 13.36 -13.72
N ASP A 98 -9.19 14.07 -14.13
CA ASP A 98 -9.23 15.53 -14.10
C ASP A 98 -8.96 16.07 -12.68
N ASN A 99 -8.22 17.18 -12.60
CA ASN A 99 -7.77 17.75 -11.33
C ASN A 99 -8.91 18.33 -10.49
N TYR A 100 -9.94 18.91 -11.13
CA TYR A 100 -11.10 19.43 -10.41
C TYR A 100 -11.92 18.27 -9.82
N TYR A 101 -12.08 17.18 -10.55
CA TYR A 101 -12.73 15.99 -9.99
C TYR A 101 -11.98 15.44 -8.77
N VAL A 102 -10.65 15.35 -8.86
CA VAL A 102 -9.82 14.86 -7.74
C VAL A 102 -9.86 15.79 -6.53
N SER A 103 -9.91 17.11 -6.72
CA SER A 103 -9.96 18.07 -5.60
C SER A 103 -11.23 17.92 -4.75
N LYS A 104 -12.34 17.46 -5.34
CA LYS A 104 -13.55 17.02 -4.62
C LYS A 104 -13.37 15.63 -4.02
N LEU A 105 -12.77 14.70 -4.76
CA LEU A 105 -12.70 13.29 -4.39
C LEU A 105 -11.81 13.02 -3.17
N ILE A 106 -10.66 13.69 -3.03
CA ILE A 106 -9.77 13.47 -1.88
C ILE A 106 -10.46 13.79 -0.54
N PRO A 107 -11.13 14.95 -0.37
CA PRO A 107 -11.95 15.21 0.81
C PRO A 107 -13.02 14.14 1.08
N LEU A 108 -13.70 13.63 0.04
CA LEU A 108 -14.70 12.57 0.19
C LEU A 108 -14.09 11.26 0.73
N ILE A 109 -12.91 10.88 0.22
CA ILE A 109 -12.15 9.71 0.70
C ILE A 109 -11.76 9.89 2.17
N ALA A 110 -11.29 11.08 2.54
CA ALA A 110 -10.91 11.40 3.91
C ALA A 110 -12.12 11.39 4.86
N GLU A 111 -13.24 12.00 4.47
CA GLU A 111 -14.49 12.03 5.23
C GLU A 111 -15.08 10.62 5.43
N ALA A 112 -14.92 9.74 4.45
CA ALA A 112 -15.31 8.33 4.56
C ALA A 112 -14.41 7.52 5.50
N GLY A 113 -13.25 8.04 5.92
CA GLY A 113 -12.26 7.28 6.69
C GLY A 113 -11.74 6.07 5.91
N LEU A 114 -11.64 6.20 4.58
CA LEU A 114 -11.14 5.17 3.68
C LEU A 114 -9.60 5.11 3.76
N HIS A 115 -9.03 3.90 3.78
CA HIS A 115 -7.58 3.70 3.60
C HIS A 115 -7.27 3.53 2.11
N VAL A 116 -6.06 3.91 1.69
CA VAL A 116 -5.58 3.70 0.32
C VAL A 116 -4.29 2.90 0.33
N VAL A 117 -4.15 1.93 -0.58
CA VAL A 117 -2.89 1.21 -0.80
C VAL A 117 -2.42 1.48 -2.22
N ALA A 118 -1.23 2.05 -2.37
CA ALA A 118 -0.54 2.13 -3.65
C ALA A 118 0.49 1.00 -3.76
N ASN A 119 0.74 0.46 -4.95
CA ASN A 119 1.67 -0.65 -5.16
C ASN A 119 2.79 -0.21 -6.11
N PRO A 120 3.78 0.59 -5.67
CA PRO A 120 4.67 1.33 -6.56
C PRO A 120 5.41 0.49 -7.59
N LEU A 121 5.90 -0.70 -7.20
CA LEU A 121 6.64 -1.61 -8.09
C LEU A 121 5.73 -2.15 -9.20
N ILE A 122 4.46 -2.43 -8.89
CA ILE A 122 3.53 -3.04 -9.82
C ILE A 122 2.84 -1.99 -10.66
N ASN A 123 2.40 -0.88 -10.05
CA ASN A 123 1.75 0.20 -10.78
C ASN A 123 2.69 0.78 -11.87
N ILE A 124 3.97 1.03 -11.57
CA ILE A 124 4.90 1.54 -12.59
C ILE A 124 5.19 0.50 -13.69
N THR A 125 4.96 -0.78 -13.42
CA THR A 125 5.19 -1.89 -14.36
C THR A 125 3.97 -2.13 -15.25
N LEU A 126 2.75 -2.05 -14.71
CA LEU A 126 1.51 -2.41 -15.41
C LEU A 126 0.78 -1.21 -16.02
N GLN A 127 0.92 -0.02 -15.44
CA GLN A 127 0.27 1.19 -15.95
C GLN A 127 1.08 1.84 -17.07
N GLY A 128 0.42 2.73 -17.83
CA GLY A 128 1.01 3.41 -18.99
C GLY A 128 1.33 2.48 -20.16
N ARG A 129 0.86 1.22 -20.13
CA ARG A 129 1.11 0.22 -21.19
C ARG A 129 0.38 0.54 -22.49
N HIS A 130 -0.70 1.30 -22.42
CA HIS A 130 -1.44 1.80 -23.58
C HIS A 130 -0.97 3.17 -24.07
N ASP A 131 -0.08 3.85 -23.35
CA ASP A 131 0.51 5.10 -23.80
C ASP A 131 1.64 4.86 -24.82
N SER A 132 1.76 5.74 -25.81
CA SER A 132 2.98 5.90 -26.60
C SER A 132 3.99 6.76 -25.83
N TYR A 133 4.21 8.00 -26.27
CA TYR A 133 4.97 9.03 -25.55
C TYR A 133 4.22 10.37 -25.60
N PRO A 134 4.16 11.12 -24.47
CA PRO A 134 4.72 10.78 -23.16
C PRO A 134 4.00 9.59 -22.47
N LYS A 135 4.74 8.85 -21.64
CA LYS A 135 4.22 7.69 -20.88
C LYS A 135 3.95 8.09 -19.43
N ARG A 136 2.74 7.85 -18.95
CA ARG A 136 2.36 8.15 -17.56
C ARG A 136 3.04 7.21 -16.56
N ARG A 137 3.14 7.64 -15.30
CA ARG A 137 3.62 6.80 -14.19
C ARG A 137 2.55 5.84 -13.67
N GLY A 138 1.31 6.32 -13.59
CA GLY A 138 0.14 5.50 -13.26
C GLY A 138 0.04 5.05 -11.79
N MET A 139 0.83 5.59 -10.87
CA MET A 139 0.60 5.39 -9.44
C MET A 139 -0.41 6.43 -8.94
N THR A 140 -1.30 6.06 -8.01
CA THR A 140 -2.26 7.01 -7.41
C THR A 140 -1.58 8.24 -6.78
N ARG A 141 -2.37 9.26 -6.44
CA ARG A 141 -1.91 10.58 -5.99
C ARG A 141 -1.49 10.59 -4.52
N VAL A 142 -0.46 9.81 -4.19
CA VAL A 142 -0.01 9.55 -2.81
C VAL A 142 0.30 10.83 -2.03
N PRO A 143 1.10 11.81 -2.55
CA PRO A 143 1.37 13.04 -1.82
C PRO A 143 0.11 13.84 -1.50
N GLU A 144 -0.81 13.96 -2.45
CA GLU A 144 -2.05 14.71 -2.32
C GLU A 144 -3.03 14.03 -1.36
N LEU A 145 -3.13 12.69 -1.41
CA LEU A 145 -3.95 11.91 -0.49
C LEU A 145 -3.43 12.05 0.96
N LEU A 146 -2.12 11.92 1.18
CA LEU A 146 -1.51 12.14 2.49
C LEU A 146 -1.75 13.57 3.00
N ALA A 147 -1.57 14.57 2.14
CA ALA A 147 -1.86 15.97 2.48
C ALA A 147 -3.34 16.22 2.80
N GLY A 148 -4.24 15.46 2.16
CA GLY A 148 -5.68 15.46 2.44
C GLY A 148 -6.08 14.70 3.71
N GLY A 149 -5.14 14.15 4.47
CA GLY A 149 -5.40 13.41 5.70
C GLY A 149 -5.82 11.94 5.49
N VAL A 150 -5.70 11.42 4.26
CA VAL A 150 -6.00 10.02 3.96
C VAL A 150 -4.85 9.14 4.43
N ASN A 151 -5.17 8.00 5.05
CA ASN A 151 -4.16 7.00 5.41
C ASN A 151 -3.72 6.22 4.15
N VAL A 152 -2.47 6.42 3.72
CA VAL A 152 -1.93 5.79 2.51
C VAL A 152 -0.79 4.82 2.83
N SER A 153 -0.90 3.58 2.39
CA SER A 153 0.10 2.53 2.53
C SER A 153 0.75 2.19 1.20
N PHE A 154 1.93 1.56 1.25
CA PHE A 154 2.55 0.92 0.11
C PHE A 154 2.56 -0.60 0.23
N GLY A 155 2.13 -1.29 -0.84
CA GLY A 155 2.17 -2.74 -0.97
C GLY A 155 3.23 -3.22 -1.97
N GLN A 156 3.78 -4.42 -1.71
CA GLN A 156 4.59 -5.16 -2.69
C GLN A 156 3.72 -5.72 -3.83
N ASP A 157 2.48 -6.11 -3.49
CA ASP A 157 1.48 -6.70 -4.39
C ASP A 157 1.92 -8.07 -4.94
N CYS A 158 2.75 -8.08 -5.97
CA CYS A 158 3.21 -9.31 -6.63
C CYS A 158 4.66 -9.67 -6.24
N THR A 159 4.94 -10.98 -6.15
CA THR A 159 6.30 -11.52 -5.99
C THR A 159 6.43 -12.83 -6.74
N MET A 160 7.22 -12.82 -7.82
CA MET A 160 7.48 -13.96 -8.70
C MET A 160 6.19 -14.64 -9.19
N ASP A 161 5.26 -13.84 -9.70
CA ASP A 161 3.95 -14.29 -10.16
C ASP A 161 3.68 -13.87 -11.62
N PRO A 162 2.50 -14.20 -12.20
CA PRO A 162 2.17 -13.87 -13.58
C PRO A 162 2.18 -12.39 -13.94
N TRP A 163 2.02 -11.48 -12.97
CA TRP A 163 1.99 -10.04 -13.20
C TRP A 163 3.36 -9.40 -12.98
N TYR A 164 4.18 -9.97 -12.09
CA TYR A 164 5.51 -9.45 -11.78
C TYR A 164 6.50 -10.57 -11.46
N SER A 165 7.46 -10.76 -12.38
CA SER A 165 8.47 -11.82 -12.26
C SER A 165 9.60 -11.52 -11.28
N LEU A 166 9.67 -10.30 -10.73
CA LEU A 166 10.65 -9.90 -9.71
C LEU A 166 9.99 -9.94 -8.32
N GLY A 167 10.54 -9.17 -7.37
CA GLY A 167 10.03 -9.05 -6.01
C GLY A 167 10.85 -9.85 -5.02
N SER A 168 11.27 -9.19 -3.94
CA SER A 168 12.11 -9.77 -2.89
C SER A 168 11.39 -9.89 -1.55
N GLY A 169 10.13 -9.42 -1.48
CA GLY A 169 9.40 -9.23 -0.22
C GLY A 169 9.99 -8.11 0.65
N ASP A 170 10.83 -7.23 0.09
CA ASP A 170 11.46 -6.14 0.82
C ASP A 170 10.61 -4.85 0.79
N MET A 171 9.96 -4.54 1.90
CA MET A 171 9.19 -3.31 2.02
C MET A 171 10.02 -2.01 1.95
N LEU A 172 11.34 -2.05 2.19
CA LEU A 172 12.22 -0.90 1.94
C LEU A 172 12.47 -0.70 0.44
N GLU A 173 12.42 -1.75 -0.37
CA GLU A 173 12.43 -1.66 -1.84
C GLU A 173 11.13 -1.03 -2.35
N VAL A 174 9.99 -1.45 -1.80
CA VAL A 174 8.68 -0.86 -2.09
C VAL A 174 8.67 0.63 -1.77
N ALA A 175 9.08 1.03 -0.56
CA ALA A 175 9.17 2.43 -0.17
C ALA A 175 10.15 3.22 -1.04
N HIS A 176 11.28 2.61 -1.40
CA HIS A 176 12.24 3.20 -2.33
C HIS A 176 11.61 3.48 -3.70
N MET A 177 10.84 2.55 -4.27
CA MET A 177 10.15 2.82 -5.53
C MET A 177 9.06 3.90 -5.37
N GLY A 178 8.26 3.80 -4.29
CA GLY A 178 7.20 4.75 -3.98
C GLY A 178 7.68 6.19 -3.92
N LEU A 179 8.81 6.46 -3.25
CA LEU A 179 9.32 7.83 -3.17
C LEU A 179 9.78 8.39 -4.52
N HIS A 180 10.29 7.56 -5.42
CA HIS A 180 10.73 8.01 -6.75
C HIS A 180 9.53 8.29 -7.66
N VAL A 181 8.58 7.36 -7.72
CA VAL A 181 7.39 7.49 -8.56
C VAL A 181 6.52 8.66 -8.07
N GLY A 182 6.38 8.81 -6.76
CA GLY A 182 5.65 9.89 -6.11
C GLY A 182 6.41 11.22 -5.96
N GLN A 183 7.67 11.30 -6.39
CA GLN A 183 8.52 12.49 -6.22
C GLN A 183 8.64 12.99 -4.77
N MET A 184 8.67 12.07 -3.82
CA MET A 184 8.67 12.31 -2.37
C MET A 184 10.11 12.35 -1.81
N THR A 185 10.98 13.22 -2.35
CA THR A 185 12.42 13.22 -2.05
C THR A 185 12.86 14.22 -0.98
N SER A 186 11.94 14.97 -0.37
CA SER A 186 12.24 15.75 0.83
C SER A 186 12.40 14.83 2.05
N GLN A 187 13.13 15.25 3.09
CA GLN A 187 13.32 14.43 4.29
C GLN A 187 11.98 14.02 4.94
N ALA A 188 11.04 14.96 5.02
CA ALA A 188 9.70 14.71 5.54
C ALA A 188 8.93 13.71 4.67
N ALA A 189 8.96 13.87 3.34
CA ALA A 189 8.25 12.98 2.44
C ALA A 189 8.86 11.56 2.41
N MET A 190 10.18 11.43 2.51
CA MET A 190 10.84 10.13 2.66
C MET A 190 10.50 9.44 3.99
N ALA A 191 10.32 10.21 5.08
CA ALA A 191 9.84 9.66 6.34
C ALA A 191 8.39 9.14 6.19
N GLN A 192 7.51 9.88 5.50
CA GLN A 192 6.16 9.40 5.17
C GLN A 192 6.17 8.12 4.32
N CYS A 193 7.12 7.95 3.40
CA CYS A 193 7.27 6.70 2.65
C CYS A 193 7.67 5.51 3.55
N PHE A 194 8.43 5.75 4.63
CA PHE A 194 8.74 4.72 5.63
C PHE A 194 7.50 4.37 6.48
N GLU A 195 6.71 5.36 6.85
CA GLU A 195 5.42 5.18 7.54
C GLU A 195 4.41 4.40 6.68
N ALA A 196 4.41 4.65 5.36
CA ALA A 196 3.58 3.93 4.38
C ALA A 196 3.86 2.42 4.33
N VAL A 197 5.01 1.94 4.83
CA VAL A 197 5.34 0.52 4.95
C VAL A 197 5.45 0.02 6.39
N THR A 198 5.02 0.82 7.37
CA THR A 198 5.05 0.46 8.79
C THR A 198 3.74 0.81 9.50
N THR A 199 3.57 2.05 9.92
CA THR A 199 2.43 2.51 10.75
C THR A 199 1.13 2.64 9.96
N HIS A 200 1.17 3.13 8.72
CA HIS A 200 -0.04 3.25 7.88
C HIS A 200 -0.69 1.90 7.57
N PRO A 201 0.05 0.85 7.13
CA PRO A 201 -0.58 -0.44 6.87
C PRO A 201 -1.07 -1.11 8.16
N ALA A 202 -0.42 -0.90 9.31
CA ALA A 202 -0.95 -1.37 10.59
C ALA A 202 -2.31 -0.76 10.92
N ARG A 203 -2.50 0.54 10.63
CA ARG A 203 -3.80 1.22 10.76
C ARG A 203 -4.82 0.68 9.74
N ALA A 204 -4.42 0.49 8.49
CA ALA A 204 -5.30 -0.03 7.44
C ALA A 204 -5.79 -1.45 7.77
N LEU A 205 -4.93 -2.29 8.35
CA LEU A 205 -5.27 -3.64 8.81
C LEU A 205 -6.03 -3.66 10.14
N GLY A 206 -6.06 -2.55 10.89
CA GLY A 206 -6.65 -2.49 12.23
C GLY A 206 -5.89 -3.28 13.28
N LEU A 207 -4.56 -3.32 13.19
CA LEU A 207 -3.75 -4.05 14.15
C LEU A 207 -3.77 -3.35 15.51
N GLU A 208 -4.19 -4.08 16.53
CA GLU A 208 -4.07 -3.66 17.93
C GLU A 208 -2.68 -3.97 18.49
N GLY A 209 -2.23 -3.17 19.46
CA GLY A 209 -0.92 -3.36 20.11
C GLY A 209 0.28 -3.20 19.17
N TYR A 210 0.13 -2.53 18.02
CA TYR A 210 1.22 -2.23 17.08
C TYR A 210 1.97 -0.95 17.48
N GLY A 211 3.30 -0.97 17.39
CA GLY A 211 4.15 0.21 17.59
C GLY A 211 5.23 0.03 18.66
N ILE A 212 6.10 1.03 18.79
CA ILE A 212 7.19 1.04 19.77
C ILE A 212 6.80 1.95 20.93
N ALA A 213 5.91 1.45 21.79
CA ALA A 213 5.44 2.13 22.99
C ALA A 213 5.14 1.11 24.11
N ALA A 214 5.19 1.55 25.37
CA ALA A 214 4.81 0.71 26.49
C ALA A 214 3.33 0.27 26.35
N GLY A 215 3.06 -1.02 26.56
CA GLY A 215 1.73 -1.63 26.36
C GLY A 215 1.51 -2.25 24.97
N CYS A 216 2.30 -1.86 23.96
CA CYS A 216 2.31 -2.54 22.66
C CYS A 216 2.98 -3.92 22.77
N HIS A 217 2.74 -4.75 21.77
CA HIS A 217 3.43 -6.02 21.62
C HIS A 217 4.93 -5.80 21.40
N ALA A 218 5.76 -6.69 21.98
CA ALA A 218 7.21 -6.68 21.78
C ALA A 218 7.61 -7.26 20.40
N ASP A 219 7.03 -6.69 19.33
CA ASP A 219 7.27 -7.01 17.93
C ASP A 219 8.08 -5.86 17.31
N MET A 220 9.29 -6.14 16.85
CA MET A 220 10.15 -5.08 16.28
C MET A 220 11.21 -5.64 15.33
N VAL A 221 11.69 -4.78 14.44
CA VAL A 221 12.79 -5.07 13.52
C VAL A 221 13.91 -4.07 13.78
N LEU A 222 15.10 -4.57 14.07
CA LEU A 222 16.31 -3.75 14.20
C LEU A 222 16.97 -3.60 12.83
N LEU A 223 16.92 -2.39 12.26
CA LEU A 223 17.53 -2.06 10.98
C LEU A 223 18.97 -1.55 11.16
N GLN A 224 19.85 -1.90 10.21
CA GLN A 224 21.21 -1.36 10.10
C GLN A 224 21.20 0.07 9.49
N ALA A 225 20.48 0.99 10.14
CA ALA A 225 20.36 2.38 9.72
C ALA A 225 20.13 3.28 10.94
N SER A 226 20.48 4.56 10.80
CA SER A 226 20.35 5.56 11.87
C SER A 226 19.01 6.30 11.86
N ASN A 227 18.29 6.29 10.73
CA ASN A 227 16.98 6.94 10.59
C ASN A 227 16.19 6.34 9.39
N PRO A 228 14.89 6.65 9.24
CA PRO A 228 14.05 6.17 8.14
C PRO A 228 14.59 6.46 6.73
N VAL A 229 15.15 7.67 6.52
CA VAL A 229 15.71 8.07 5.23
C VAL A 229 16.89 7.18 4.85
N GLU A 230 17.81 6.95 5.79
CA GLU A 230 18.93 6.05 5.60
C GLU A 230 18.47 4.59 5.41
N ALA A 231 17.45 4.16 6.16
CA ALA A 231 16.87 2.83 6.02
C ALA A 231 16.40 2.57 4.59
N ILE A 232 15.67 3.50 3.99
CA ILE A 232 15.23 3.41 2.60
C ILE A 232 16.41 3.52 1.63
N ARG A 233 17.28 4.53 1.79
CA ARG A 233 18.44 4.76 0.91
C ARG A 233 19.31 3.51 0.80
N LEU A 234 19.59 2.84 1.92
CA LEU A 234 20.46 1.67 1.96
C LEU A 234 19.73 0.35 1.69
N ARG A 235 18.39 0.34 1.64
CA ARG A 235 17.59 -0.88 1.82
C ARG A 235 18.13 -1.69 3.01
N ALA A 236 18.15 -1.03 4.16
CA ALA A 236 18.95 -1.45 5.31
C ALA A 236 18.69 -2.90 5.72
N THR A 237 19.78 -3.57 6.08
CA THR A 237 19.76 -4.95 6.58
C THR A 237 18.93 -5.05 7.86
N ARG A 238 18.09 -6.08 7.95
CA ARG A 238 17.32 -6.43 9.14
C ARG A 238 18.21 -7.25 10.05
N LEU A 239 18.94 -6.57 10.94
CA LEU A 239 19.90 -7.22 11.85
C LEU A 239 19.19 -8.24 12.74
N ARG A 240 18.03 -7.89 13.28
CA ARG A 240 17.24 -8.75 14.18
C ARG A 240 15.75 -8.53 13.97
N VAL A 241 14.97 -9.59 14.08
CA VAL A 241 13.51 -9.56 14.09
C VAL A 241 13.03 -10.20 15.38
N TYR A 242 12.24 -9.45 16.15
CA TYR A 242 11.59 -9.92 17.36
C TYR A 242 10.10 -10.04 17.14
N ARG A 243 9.52 -11.13 17.64
CA ARG A 243 8.07 -11.34 17.72
C ARG A 243 7.72 -11.83 19.11
N ARG A 244 6.83 -11.11 19.79
CA ARG A 244 6.39 -11.31 21.16
C ARG A 244 7.57 -11.44 22.13
N GLY A 245 8.56 -10.57 21.96
CA GLY A 245 9.79 -10.53 22.77
C GLY A 245 10.80 -11.63 22.46
N LYS A 246 10.52 -12.52 21.49
CA LYS A 246 11.43 -13.60 21.09
C LYS A 246 12.13 -13.25 19.79
N LEU A 247 13.45 -13.46 19.74
CA LEU A 247 14.23 -13.36 18.50
C LEU A 247 13.79 -14.48 17.55
N VAL A 248 13.26 -14.12 16.38
CA VAL A 248 12.78 -15.07 15.35
C VAL A 248 13.66 -15.12 14.11
N ALA A 249 14.42 -14.07 13.84
CA ALA A 249 15.39 -14.04 12.74
C ALA A 249 16.56 -13.09 13.06
N GLN A 250 17.73 -13.40 12.51
CA GLN A 250 18.94 -12.59 12.63
C GLN A 250 19.73 -12.62 11.31
N THR A 251 20.29 -11.49 10.92
CA THR A 251 21.17 -11.36 9.75
C THR A 251 22.45 -10.63 10.16
N PRO A 252 23.64 -11.09 9.72
CA PRO A 252 24.89 -10.36 9.95
C PRO A 252 24.80 -8.93 9.39
N ALA A 253 25.55 -8.00 9.99
CA ALA A 253 25.67 -6.66 9.42
C ALA A 253 26.29 -6.71 8.03
N ASN A 254 25.74 -5.94 7.10
CA ASN A 254 26.32 -5.75 5.78
C ASN A 254 27.53 -4.81 5.88
N THR A 255 28.71 -5.33 5.57
CA THR A 255 30.00 -4.61 5.62
C THR A 255 30.81 -4.94 4.37
N SER A 256 31.52 -3.96 3.81
CA SER A 256 32.40 -4.18 2.67
C SER A 256 33.86 -4.22 3.11
N SER A 257 34.57 -5.30 2.81
CA SER A 257 36.01 -5.39 3.02
C SER A 257 36.76 -4.62 1.93
N LEU A 258 37.81 -3.89 2.33
CA LEU A 258 38.65 -3.12 1.42
C LEU A 258 40.05 -3.75 1.37
N HIS A 259 40.51 -4.08 0.17
CA HIS A 259 41.85 -4.61 -0.09
C HIS A 259 42.69 -3.57 -0.83
N MET A 260 42.73 -2.34 -0.30
CA MET A 260 43.44 -1.21 -0.88
C MET A 260 44.54 -0.72 0.08
N PRO A 261 45.81 -0.64 -0.35
CA PRO A 261 46.89 -0.09 0.47
C PRO A 261 46.56 1.33 0.96
N GLY A 262 46.79 1.60 2.25
CA GLY A 262 46.56 2.92 2.86
C GLY A 262 45.10 3.28 3.13
N ARG A 263 44.15 2.35 2.98
CA ARG A 263 42.72 2.53 3.35
C ARG A 263 42.36 1.67 4.56
N PRO A 264 41.26 2.00 5.30
CA PRO A 264 40.71 1.11 6.31
C PRO A 264 40.41 -0.27 5.73
N THR A 265 40.44 -1.32 6.56
CA THR A 265 40.21 -2.71 6.12
C THR A 265 38.74 -3.00 5.79
N SER A 266 37.82 -2.13 6.21
CA SER A 266 36.40 -2.23 5.88
C SER A 266 35.75 -0.85 5.79
N THR A 267 34.60 -0.77 5.14
CA THR A 267 33.75 0.42 5.08
C THR A 267 32.27 0.04 5.22
N ALA A 268 31.48 1.01 5.67
CA ALA A 268 30.03 0.93 5.68
C ALA A 268 29.47 2.18 5.02
N PHE A 269 28.33 2.04 4.34
CA PHE A 269 27.67 3.16 3.67
C PHE A 269 26.80 3.99 4.62
N ARG A 270 26.86 3.74 5.94
CA ARG A 270 26.11 4.50 6.94
C ARG A 270 26.73 5.88 7.15
N GLN A 271 25.90 6.88 7.42
CA GLN A 271 26.37 8.15 7.94
C GLN A 271 26.63 7.98 9.44
N ASP A 272 27.91 7.81 9.81
CA ASP A 272 28.36 7.77 11.20
C ASP A 272 28.34 9.17 11.86
N SER A 273 28.05 10.23 11.09
CA SER A 273 27.96 11.61 11.55
C SER A 273 26.99 12.43 10.69
N ILE A 274 25.79 12.69 11.21
CA ILE A 274 25.05 13.91 10.87
C ILE A 274 25.11 14.75 12.13
N PRO A 275 25.65 15.99 12.10
CA PRO A 275 25.46 16.93 13.20
C PRO A 275 23.95 17.04 13.42
N ARG A 276 23.48 16.87 14.66
CA ARG A 276 22.09 17.21 14.98
C ARG A 276 21.95 18.70 14.69
N PHE A 277 21.26 19.04 13.61
CA PHE A 277 20.79 20.39 13.34
C PHE A 277 19.42 20.56 13.99
#